data_AF-A0A4D6H895-F1
#
_entry.id   AF-A0A4D6H895-F1
#
_cell.length_a   1.000
_cell.length_b   1.000
_cell.length_c   1.000
_cell.angle_alpha   90.00
_cell.angle_beta   90.00
_cell.angle_gamma   90.00
#
_symmetry.space_group_name_H-M   'P 1'
#
loop_
_entity.id
_entity.type
_entity.pdbx_description
1 polymer ?
#
loop_
_entity_poly.entity_id
_entity_poly.type
_entity_poly.pdbx_seq_one_letter_code
_entity_poly.pdbx_strand_id
1 'polypeptide(L)'
;MRRVRDDRRNAFFFDIGYEHLDLTELLSVGSAAISIALFGMIIPAGTGLVLGLAFDYSVAESAFLALALSVTSIAVTARTLLDLHQLDSRVGRRVVGAAIVDDVVGLLAFALLLLAVSGDGTIEAVATLGQVIGFFALAVIARFTVIQQLSSLLARSRQIEADILALFSVIFLVSFSAEAVGLDVTLGALIIGLLVGEDERLSRLEVREGIAGIAYGMFIPLFSQAWEHKSISVS
;
A
#
# COMPACT_ATOMS: atom_id res chain seq x y z
N MET A 1 0.99 -16.40 17.40
CA MET A 1 -0.12 -15.44 17.09
C MET A 1 0.25 -14.28 16.15
N ARG A 2 1.48 -14.16 15.60
CA ARG A 2 1.90 -12.99 14.80
C ARG A 2 1.94 -13.17 13.26
N ARG A 3 1.69 -14.35 12.71
CA ARG A 3 1.96 -14.63 11.27
C ARG A 3 0.73 -14.83 10.36
N VAL A 4 -0.50 -14.87 10.89
CA VAL A 4 -1.77 -14.98 10.10
C VAL A 4 -2.17 -13.64 9.44
N ARG A 5 -1.25 -12.66 9.35
CA ARG A 5 -1.60 -11.25 9.12
C ARG A 5 -1.44 -10.79 7.67
N ASP A 6 -0.54 -11.38 6.87
CA ASP A 6 -0.17 -10.78 5.58
C ASP A 6 -1.20 -10.96 4.45
N ASP A 7 -1.84 -12.13 4.29
CA ASP A 7 -2.89 -12.29 3.25
C ASP A 7 -4.19 -11.53 3.58
N ARG A 8 -4.40 -11.19 4.86
CA ARG A 8 -5.53 -10.35 5.29
C ARG A 8 -5.30 -8.87 5.00
N ARG A 9 -4.04 -8.45 4.82
CA ARG A 9 -3.71 -7.03 4.64
C ARG A 9 -4.25 -6.56 3.30
N ASN A 10 -3.95 -7.25 2.20
CA ASN A 10 -4.33 -6.75 0.87
C ASN A 10 -5.85 -6.62 0.73
N ALA A 11 -6.62 -7.61 1.16
CA ALA A 11 -8.09 -7.52 1.17
C ALA A 11 -8.62 -6.42 2.11
N PHE A 12 -7.98 -6.21 3.26
CA PHE A 12 -8.33 -5.15 4.21
C PHE A 12 -8.01 -3.74 3.68
N PHE A 13 -6.87 -3.57 3.00
CA PHE A 13 -6.50 -2.28 2.43
C PHE A 13 -7.26 -1.96 1.15
N PHE A 14 -7.65 -2.98 0.39
CA PHE A 14 -8.67 -2.85 -0.63
C PHE A 14 -9.99 -2.35 -0.03
N ASP A 15 -10.48 -2.96 1.05
CA ASP A 15 -11.72 -2.56 1.74
C ASP A 15 -11.64 -1.11 2.27
N ILE A 16 -10.51 -0.71 2.83
CA ILE A 16 -10.24 0.70 3.20
C ILE A 16 -10.35 1.61 1.97
N GLY A 17 -9.64 1.27 0.88
CA GLY A 17 -9.68 2.07 -0.34
C GLY A 17 -11.09 2.19 -0.90
N TYR A 18 -11.83 1.08 -0.90
CA TYR A 18 -13.14 0.92 -1.50
C TYR A 18 -14.27 1.62 -0.74
N GLU A 19 -14.29 1.54 0.59
CA GLU A 19 -15.39 2.08 1.41
C GLU A 19 -15.09 3.43 2.06
N HIS A 20 -13.82 3.73 2.34
CA HIS A 20 -13.44 4.82 3.26
C HIS A 20 -12.68 5.96 2.57
N LEU A 21 -12.22 5.75 1.34
CA LEU A 21 -11.41 6.72 0.61
C LEU A 21 -12.10 7.17 -0.70
N ASP A 22 -11.94 8.44 -1.02
CA ASP A 22 -12.41 9.08 -2.25
C ASP A 22 -11.23 9.86 -2.87
N LEU A 23 -10.99 9.70 -4.19
CA LEU A 23 -9.82 10.34 -4.81
C LEU A 23 -9.93 11.86 -4.77
N THR A 24 -11.12 12.40 -5.01
CA THR A 24 -11.35 13.85 -5.03
C THR A 24 -11.08 14.43 -3.65
N GLU A 25 -11.54 13.76 -2.59
CA GLU A 25 -11.27 14.20 -1.22
C GLU A 25 -9.79 14.05 -0.85
N LEU A 26 -9.14 12.95 -1.24
CA LEU A 26 -7.71 12.72 -1.01
C LEU A 26 -6.85 13.79 -1.70
N LEU A 27 -7.16 14.09 -2.97
CA LEU A 27 -6.49 15.13 -3.75
C LEU A 27 -6.75 16.53 -3.17
N SER A 28 -7.95 16.79 -2.64
CA SER A 28 -8.29 18.08 -2.02
C SER A 28 -7.42 18.42 -0.81
N VAL A 29 -6.86 17.41 -0.13
CA VAL A 29 -5.97 17.58 1.03
C VAL A 29 -4.49 17.39 0.70
N GLY A 30 -4.14 17.29 -0.59
CA GLY A 30 -2.79 16.93 -1.04
C GLY A 30 -1.68 17.86 -0.54
N SER A 31 -1.91 19.18 -0.48
CA SER A 31 -0.91 20.13 0.03
C SER A 31 -0.58 19.93 1.51
N ALA A 32 -1.59 19.60 2.32
CA ALA A 32 -1.40 19.26 3.72
C ALA A 32 -0.72 17.89 3.87
N ALA A 33 -1.12 16.90 3.07
CA ALA A 33 -0.49 15.58 3.05
C ALA A 33 1.00 15.65 2.72
N ILE A 34 1.39 16.41 1.69
CA ILE A 34 2.81 16.63 1.32
C ILE A 34 3.57 17.30 2.47
N SER A 35 2.98 18.30 3.12
CA SER A 35 3.63 18.97 4.25
C SER A 35 3.86 18.00 5.41
N ILE A 36 2.86 17.20 5.75
CA ILE A 36 2.95 16.19 6.81
C ILE A 36 4.00 15.14 6.48
N ALA A 37 4.03 14.64 5.25
CA ALA A 37 5.03 13.68 4.77
C ALA A 37 6.45 14.25 4.88
N LEU A 38 6.67 15.48 4.38
CA LEU A 38 7.98 16.13 4.46
C LEU A 38 8.46 16.31 5.89
N PHE A 39 7.65 16.87 6.79
CA PHE A 39 8.05 17.02 8.18
C PHE A 39 8.19 15.67 8.90
N GLY A 40 7.29 14.73 8.60
CA GLY A 40 7.27 13.37 9.10
C GLY A 40 8.52 12.58 8.72
N MET A 41 9.12 12.88 7.57
CA MET A 41 10.34 12.21 7.12
C MET A 41 11.61 12.98 7.54
N ILE A 42 11.64 14.31 7.38
CA ILE A 42 12.84 15.13 7.63
C ILE A 42 13.24 15.11 9.10
N ILE A 43 12.28 15.21 10.03
CA ILE A 43 12.60 15.30 11.46
C ILE A 43 13.21 13.98 11.97
N PRO A 44 12.60 12.80 11.75
CA PRO A 44 13.20 11.53 12.14
C PRO A 44 14.48 11.21 11.37
N ALA A 45 14.55 11.52 10.07
CA ALA A 45 15.77 11.32 9.28
C ALA A 45 16.93 12.16 9.81
N GLY A 46 16.70 13.46 10.06
CA GLY A 46 17.70 14.34 10.66
C GLY A 46 18.14 13.84 12.04
N THR A 47 17.21 13.35 12.85
CA THR A 47 17.53 12.75 14.15
C THR A 47 18.39 11.49 13.99
N GLY A 48 18.06 10.60 13.06
CA GLY A 48 18.84 9.40 12.77
C GLY A 48 20.24 9.70 12.27
N LEU A 49 20.39 10.71 11.41
CA LEU A 49 21.69 11.15 10.91
C LEU A 49 22.55 11.73 12.03
N VAL A 50 22.00 12.61 12.86
CA VAL A 50 22.72 13.19 14.01
C VAL A 50 23.12 12.12 15.02
N LEU A 51 22.22 11.20 15.34
CA LEU A 51 22.52 10.09 16.25
C LEU A 51 23.60 9.18 15.69
N GLY A 52 23.52 8.79 14.41
CA GLY A 52 24.52 7.94 13.77
C GLY A 52 25.92 8.55 13.85
N LEU A 53 26.05 9.83 13.49
CA LEU A 53 27.32 10.54 13.58
C LEU A 53 27.80 10.69 15.03
N ALA A 54 26.89 10.90 15.99
CA ALA A 54 27.23 11.00 17.40
C ALA A 54 27.73 9.67 18.01
N PHE A 55 27.38 8.53 17.40
CA PHE A 55 27.85 7.20 17.77
C PHE A 55 29.05 6.72 16.93
N ASP A 56 29.74 7.64 16.24
CA ASP A 56 30.89 7.36 15.38
C ASP A 56 30.59 6.39 14.21
N TYR A 57 29.33 6.31 13.77
CA TYR A 57 28.99 5.58 12.54
C TYR A 57 29.47 6.36 11.31
N SER A 58 29.78 5.62 10.24
CA SER A 58 30.08 6.23 8.94
C SER A 58 28.89 7.03 8.41
N VAL A 59 29.15 7.91 7.44
CA VAL A 59 28.09 8.70 6.78
C VAL A 59 27.05 7.80 6.13
N ALA A 60 27.46 6.67 5.54
CA ALA A 60 26.56 5.71 4.92
C ALA A 60 25.67 5.01 5.96
N GLU A 61 26.25 4.55 7.08
CA GLU A 61 25.50 3.93 8.18
C GLU A 61 24.54 4.93 8.85
N SER A 62 24.97 6.18 9.01
CA SER A 62 24.14 7.26 9.56
C SER A 62 22.98 7.63 8.64
N ALA A 63 23.21 7.65 7.33
CA ALA A 63 22.16 7.88 6.33
C ALA A 63 21.19 6.69 6.24
N PHE A 64 21.68 5.45 6.43
CA PHE A 64 20.82 4.29 6.56
C PHE A 64 19.94 4.37 7.82
N LEU A 65 20.51 4.78 8.95
CA LEU A 65 19.75 5.01 10.19
C LEU A 65 18.71 6.12 10.01
N ALA A 66 19.07 7.20 9.33
CA ALA A 66 18.15 8.29 8.98
C ALA A 66 16.92 7.77 8.21
N LEU A 67 17.15 6.99 7.14
CA LEU A 67 16.06 6.36 6.38
C LEU A 67 15.24 5.39 7.24
N ALA A 68 15.91 4.54 8.03
CA ALA A 68 15.21 3.56 8.86
C ALA A 68 14.27 4.21 9.88
N LEU A 69 14.61 5.39 10.41
CA LEU A 69 13.75 6.13 11.33
C LEU A 69 12.65 6.93 10.63
N SER A 70 12.77 7.20 9.34
CA SER A 70 11.82 8.03 8.60
C SER A 70 10.74 7.25 7.85
N VAL A 71 10.93 5.93 7.63
CA VAL A 71 9.96 5.09 6.93
C VAL A 71 8.70 4.89 7.77
N THR A 72 7.55 5.28 7.21
CA THR A 72 6.22 5.10 7.80
C THR A 72 5.54 3.87 7.21
N SER A 73 4.70 3.19 8.00
CA SER A 73 3.84 2.11 7.50
C SER A 73 2.40 2.60 7.34
N ILE A 74 1.94 2.78 6.09
CA ILE A 74 0.54 3.10 5.78
C ILE A 74 -0.42 2.07 6.41
N ALA A 75 0.01 0.81 6.48
CA ALA A 75 -0.80 -0.27 7.00
C ALA A 75 -1.16 -0.10 8.47
N VAL A 76 -0.17 0.22 9.29
CA VAL A 76 -0.36 0.45 10.74
C VAL A 76 -1.18 1.73 10.96
N THR A 77 -0.86 2.79 10.21
CA THR A 77 -1.51 4.09 10.35
C THR A 77 -2.99 4.04 9.99
N ALA A 78 -3.34 3.49 8.81
CA ALA A 78 -4.72 3.39 8.37
C ALA A 78 -5.54 2.45 9.28
N ARG A 79 -4.95 1.35 9.76
CA ARG A 79 -5.62 0.48 10.74
C ARG A 79 -5.90 1.21 12.06
N THR A 80 -4.94 1.97 12.55
CA THR A 80 -5.09 2.72 13.80
C THR A 80 -6.17 3.80 13.67
N LEU A 81 -6.19 4.53 12.55
CA LEU A 81 -7.23 5.52 12.28
C LEU A 81 -8.62 4.89 12.14
N LEU A 82 -8.71 3.70 11.54
CA LEU A 82 -9.96 2.95 11.49
C LEU A 82 -10.43 2.55 12.89
N ASP A 83 -9.55 1.98 13.71
CA ASP A 83 -9.87 1.59 15.09
C ASP A 83 -10.28 2.81 15.95
N LEU A 84 -9.76 4.00 15.64
CA LEU A 84 -10.14 5.27 16.26
C LEU A 84 -11.38 5.94 15.66
N HIS A 85 -11.99 5.35 14.62
CA HIS A 85 -13.11 5.94 13.86
C HIS A 85 -12.79 7.33 13.28
N GLN A 86 -11.53 7.56 12.91
CA GLN A 86 -11.01 8.82 12.39
C GLN A 86 -10.53 8.71 10.94
N LEU A 87 -10.61 7.54 10.31
CA LEU A 87 -10.12 7.31 8.94
C LEU A 87 -10.76 8.26 7.93
N ASP A 88 -12.09 8.40 7.98
CA ASP A 88 -12.89 9.25 7.07
C ASP A 88 -12.87 10.73 7.46
N SER A 89 -12.18 11.09 8.54
CA SER A 89 -12.07 12.48 8.97
C SER A 89 -11.12 13.24 8.03
N ARG A 90 -11.22 14.58 8.02
CA ARG A 90 -10.23 15.42 7.32
C ARG A 90 -8.80 15.18 7.80
N VAL A 91 -8.62 14.81 9.06
CA VAL A 91 -7.30 14.49 9.63
C VAL A 91 -6.83 13.13 9.13
N GLY A 92 -7.71 12.12 9.14
CA GLY A 92 -7.43 10.78 8.64
C GLY A 92 -7.03 10.79 7.17
N ARG A 93 -7.79 11.48 6.31
CA ARG A 93 -7.46 11.67 4.88
C ARG A 93 -6.10 12.33 4.66
N ARG A 94 -5.75 13.35 5.47
CA ARG A 94 -4.42 13.99 5.40
C ARG A 94 -3.31 13.04 5.78
N VAL A 95 -3.50 12.23 6.81
CA VAL A 95 -2.51 11.27 7.30
C VAL A 95 -2.34 10.10 6.34
N VAL A 96 -3.43 9.55 5.79
CA VAL A 96 -3.39 8.50 4.75
C VAL A 96 -2.72 9.04 3.49
N GLY A 97 -3.10 10.24 3.04
CA GLY A 97 -2.45 10.90 1.90
C GLY A 97 -0.96 11.14 2.14
N ALA A 98 -0.57 11.53 3.36
CA ALA A 98 0.83 11.70 3.72
C ALA A 98 1.59 10.37 3.66
N ALA A 99 0.99 9.27 4.13
CA ALA A 99 1.61 7.95 4.07
C ALA A 99 1.83 7.47 2.62
N ILE A 100 0.92 7.78 1.68
CA ILE A 100 1.11 7.50 0.25
C ILE A 100 2.29 8.29 -0.33
N VAL A 101 2.43 9.57 0.06
CA VAL A 101 3.57 10.40 -0.34
C VAL A 101 4.86 9.85 0.27
N ASP A 102 4.86 9.44 1.54
CA ASP A 102 6.00 8.84 2.23
C ASP A 102 6.50 7.56 1.52
N ASP A 103 5.61 6.71 1.00
CA ASP A 103 6.04 5.50 0.26
C ASP A 103 6.86 5.86 -0.99
N VAL A 104 6.44 6.89 -1.74
CA VAL A 104 7.16 7.36 -2.93
C VAL A 104 8.48 8.04 -2.55
N VAL A 105 8.44 8.94 -1.57
CA VAL A 105 9.62 9.69 -1.14
C VAL A 105 10.63 8.77 -0.46
N GLY A 106 10.18 7.81 0.34
CA GLY A 106 11.02 6.82 1.00
C GLY A 106 11.74 5.91 0.01
N LEU A 107 11.05 5.43 -1.03
CA LEU A 107 11.67 4.66 -2.11
C LEU A 107 12.73 5.49 -2.87
N LEU A 108 12.42 6.75 -3.17
CA LEU A 108 13.37 7.67 -3.78
C LEU A 108 14.60 7.91 -2.91
N ALA A 109 14.39 8.17 -1.63
CA ALA A 109 15.46 8.43 -0.68
C ALA A 109 16.34 7.18 -0.49
N PHE A 110 15.74 5.99 -0.52
CA PHE A 110 16.46 4.72 -0.53
C PHE A 110 17.29 4.53 -1.80
N ALA A 111 16.74 4.78 -2.98
CA ALA A 111 17.47 4.71 -4.25
C ALA A 111 18.66 5.69 -4.28
N LEU A 112 18.48 6.91 -3.76
CA LEU A 112 19.56 7.90 -3.63
C LEU A 112 20.65 7.45 -2.65
N LEU A 113 20.28 6.81 -1.54
CA LEU A 113 21.27 6.23 -0.62
C LEU A 113 22.07 5.14 -1.32
N LEU A 114 21.43 4.23 -2.05
CA LEU A 114 22.12 3.17 -2.79
C LEU A 114 23.08 3.76 -3.83
N LEU A 115 22.68 4.81 -4.54
CA LEU A 115 23.55 5.57 -5.44
C LEU A 115 24.76 6.13 -4.70
N ALA A 116 24.56 6.78 -3.55
CA ALA A 116 25.64 7.38 -2.78
C ALA A 116 26.65 6.36 -2.25
N VAL A 117 26.19 5.15 -1.92
CA VAL A 117 27.04 4.06 -1.42
C VAL A 117 27.75 3.30 -2.54
N SER A 118 27.07 3.09 -3.68
CA SER A 118 27.54 2.18 -4.74
C SER A 118 28.23 2.90 -5.91
N GLY A 119 28.05 4.22 -6.05
CA GLY A 119 28.67 5.04 -7.10
C GLY A 119 28.03 4.95 -8.51
N ASP A 120 27.17 3.96 -8.77
CA ASP A 120 26.65 3.62 -10.11
C ASP A 120 25.10 3.74 -10.27
N GLY A 121 24.43 4.53 -9.43
CA GLY A 121 22.96 4.47 -9.30
C GLY A 121 22.12 5.58 -9.96
N THR A 122 22.69 6.51 -10.74
CA THR A 122 21.91 7.70 -11.20
C THR A 122 20.87 7.31 -12.24
N ILE A 123 21.24 6.39 -13.13
CA ILE A 123 20.32 5.82 -14.12
C ILE A 123 19.24 4.98 -13.43
N GLU A 124 19.63 4.22 -12.40
CA GLU A 124 18.73 3.36 -11.63
C GLU A 124 17.70 4.17 -10.85
N ALA A 125 18.11 5.22 -10.14
CA ALA A 125 17.21 6.11 -9.40
C ALA A 125 16.21 6.82 -10.33
N VAL A 126 16.65 7.28 -11.50
CA VAL A 126 15.77 7.87 -12.52
C VAL A 126 14.81 6.82 -13.09
N ALA A 127 15.28 5.60 -13.34
CA ALA A 127 14.44 4.50 -13.80
C ALA A 127 13.38 4.12 -12.76
N THR A 128 13.75 4.00 -11.48
CA THR A 128 12.82 3.74 -10.37
C THR A 128 11.75 4.83 -10.28
N LEU A 129 12.15 6.11 -10.36
CA LEU A 129 11.18 7.20 -10.36
C LEU A 129 10.23 7.11 -11.57
N GLY A 130 10.76 6.80 -12.75
CA GLY A 130 9.96 6.58 -13.95
C GLY A 130 8.98 5.41 -13.82
N GLN A 131 9.39 4.31 -13.19
CA GLN A 131 8.55 3.15 -12.92
C GLN A 131 7.41 3.47 -11.94
N VAL A 132 7.72 4.21 -10.85
CA VAL A 132 6.72 4.63 -9.86
C VAL A 132 5.69 5.59 -10.48
N ILE A 133 6.16 6.62 -11.21
CA ILE A 133 5.26 7.53 -11.94
C ILE A 133 4.43 6.76 -12.96
N GLY A 134 5.06 5.83 -13.68
CA GLY A 134 4.40 4.95 -14.64
C GLY A 134 3.31 4.10 -13.98
N PHE A 135 3.56 3.55 -12.80
CA PHE A 135 2.58 2.78 -12.03
C PHE A 135 1.35 3.64 -11.66
N PHE A 136 1.54 4.83 -11.09
CA PHE A 136 0.41 5.72 -10.77
C PHE A 136 -0.34 6.18 -12.02
N ALA A 137 0.37 6.50 -13.11
CA ALA A 137 -0.25 6.85 -14.38
C ALA A 137 -1.08 5.69 -14.95
N LEU A 138 -0.55 4.47 -14.94
CA LEU A 138 -1.25 3.26 -15.37
C LEU A 138 -2.44 2.95 -14.47
N ALA A 139 -2.35 3.18 -13.15
CA ALA A 139 -3.48 3.03 -12.25
C ALA A 139 -4.62 4.01 -12.61
N VAL A 140 -4.30 5.27 -12.90
CA VAL A 140 -5.30 6.25 -13.36
C VAL A 140 -5.90 5.86 -14.72
N ILE A 141 -5.11 5.32 -15.66
CA ILE A 141 -5.62 4.84 -16.95
C ILE A 141 -6.49 3.59 -16.76
N ALA A 142 -6.10 2.70 -15.84
CA ALA A 142 -6.84 1.48 -15.51
C ALA A 142 -8.25 1.80 -14.99
N ARG A 143 -8.44 2.93 -14.31
CA ARG A 143 -9.78 3.46 -13.97
C ARG A 143 -10.70 3.56 -15.18
N PHE A 144 -10.23 4.17 -16.27
CA PHE A 144 -11.07 4.42 -17.45
C PHE A 144 -11.20 3.21 -18.36
N THR A 145 -10.28 2.24 -18.27
CA THR A 145 -10.26 1.08 -19.17
C THR A 145 -10.67 -0.20 -18.45
N VAL A 146 -9.88 -0.60 -17.45
CA VAL A 146 -10.03 -1.89 -16.75
C VAL A 146 -11.26 -1.88 -15.86
N ILE A 147 -11.47 -0.83 -15.06
CA ILE A 147 -12.62 -0.77 -14.14
C ILE A 147 -13.93 -0.67 -14.90
N GLN A 148 -14.00 0.12 -15.99
CA GLN A 148 -15.20 0.19 -16.83
C GLN A 148 -15.52 -1.15 -17.51
N GLN A 149 -14.50 -1.83 -18.05
CA GLN A 149 -14.68 -3.15 -18.65
C GLN A 149 -15.12 -4.18 -17.60
N LEU A 150 -14.48 -4.19 -16.43
CA LEU A 150 -14.85 -5.04 -15.31
C LEU A 150 -16.30 -4.79 -14.88
N SER A 151 -16.69 -3.53 -14.66
CA SER A 151 -18.06 -3.11 -14.35
C SER A 151 -19.07 -3.61 -15.40
N SER A 152 -18.74 -3.53 -16.70
CA SER A 152 -19.59 -4.02 -17.78
C SER A 152 -19.70 -5.55 -17.86
N LEU A 153 -18.63 -6.28 -17.54
CA LEU A 153 -18.59 -7.73 -17.52
C LEU A 153 -19.38 -8.27 -16.32
N LEU A 154 -19.19 -7.68 -15.15
CA LEU A 154 -19.89 -8.04 -13.92
C LEU A 154 -21.38 -7.71 -14.01
N ALA A 155 -21.76 -6.62 -14.67
CA ALA A 155 -23.18 -6.30 -14.94
C ALA A 155 -23.90 -7.34 -15.82
N ARG A 156 -23.17 -8.16 -16.58
CA ARG A 156 -23.71 -9.27 -17.38
C ARG A 156 -23.67 -10.61 -16.65
N SER A 157 -22.93 -10.68 -15.56
CA SER A 157 -22.81 -11.86 -14.73
C SER A 157 -24.07 -12.05 -13.88
N ARG A 158 -24.42 -13.31 -13.64
CA ARG A 158 -25.45 -13.72 -12.67
C ARG A 158 -24.85 -14.56 -11.54
N GLN A 159 -23.52 -14.72 -11.52
CA GLN A 159 -22.80 -15.59 -10.60
C GLN A 159 -21.88 -14.74 -9.74
N ILE A 160 -22.24 -14.60 -8.47
CA ILE A 160 -21.51 -13.77 -7.50
C ILE A 160 -20.09 -14.30 -7.30
N GLU A 161 -19.88 -15.62 -7.39
CA GLU A 161 -18.58 -16.26 -7.22
C GLU A 161 -17.59 -15.87 -8.33
N ALA A 162 -18.05 -15.80 -9.58
CA ALA A 162 -17.24 -15.36 -10.71
C ALA A 162 -16.83 -13.89 -10.57
N ASP A 163 -17.72 -13.07 -10.01
CA ASP A 163 -17.52 -11.64 -9.82
C ASP A 163 -16.45 -11.37 -8.75
N ILE A 164 -16.53 -12.11 -7.64
CA ILE A 164 -15.53 -12.07 -6.56
C ILE A 164 -14.16 -12.51 -7.09
N LEU A 165 -14.09 -13.61 -7.84
CA LEU A 165 -12.83 -14.10 -8.43
C LEU A 165 -12.21 -13.08 -9.40
N ALA A 166 -13.03 -12.44 -10.23
CA ALA A 166 -12.56 -11.40 -11.13
C ALA A 166 -11.98 -10.20 -10.37
N LEU A 167 -12.65 -9.76 -9.30
CA LEU A 167 -12.17 -8.66 -8.47
C LEU A 167 -10.86 -9.00 -7.76
N PHE A 168 -10.76 -10.18 -7.15
CA PHE A 168 -9.50 -10.65 -6.55
C PHE A 168 -8.36 -10.71 -7.57
N SER A 169 -8.64 -11.16 -8.79
CA SER A 169 -7.63 -11.22 -9.85
C SER A 169 -7.06 -9.83 -10.15
N VAL A 170 -7.92 -8.81 -10.21
CA VAL A 170 -7.49 -7.42 -10.41
C VAL A 170 -6.75 -6.86 -9.18
N ILE A 171 -7.22 -7.17 -7.96
CA ILE A 171 -6.53 -6.78 -6.73
C ILE A 171 -5.10 -7.32 -6.72
N PHE A 172 -4.92 -8.62 -6.96
CA PHE A 172 -3.60 -9.23 -6.99
C PHE A 172 -2.74 -8.66 -8.12
N LEU A 173 -3.30 -8.48 -9.32
CA LEU A 173 -2.57 -7.93 -10.46
C LEU A 173 -2.01 -6.53 -10.15
N VAL A 174 -2.81 -5.65 -9.54
CA VAL A 174 -2.36 -4.30 -9.18
C VAL A 174 -1.41 -4.30 -7.98
N SER A 175 -1.65 -5.19 -7.01
CA SER A 175 -0.79 -5.28 -5.82
C SER A 175 0.61 -5.81 -6.16
N PHE A 176 0.71 -6.83 -7.02
CA PHE A 176 1.99 -7.35 -7.50
C PHE A 176 2.70 -6.40 -8.46
N SER A 177 1.95 -5.60 -9.25
CA SER A 177 2.58 -4.58 -10.10
C SER A 177 3.16 -3.43 -9.28
N ALA A 178 2.57 -3.08 -8.13
CA ALA A 178 3.15 -2.14 -7.17
C ALA A 178 4.49 -2.66 -6.61
N GLU A 179 4.54 -3.92 -6.20
CA GLU A 179 5.78 -4.56 -5.72
C GLU A 179 6.87 -4.60 -6.80
N ALA A 180 6.49 -4.87 -8.06
CA ALA A 180 7.41 -4.90 -9.18
C ALA A 180 8.11 -3.56 -9.46
N VAL A 181 7.52 -2.44 -9.03
CA VAL A 181 8.12 -1.10 -9.14
C VAL A 181 8.76 -0.62 -7.83
N GLY A 182 8.81 -1.47 -6.80
CA GLY A 182 9.43 -1.18 -5.51
C GLY A 182 8.50 -0.54 -4.46
N LEU A 183 7.20 -0.44 -4.74
CA LEU A 183 6.21 0.03 -3.77
C LEU A 183 5.67 -1.13 -2.92
N ASP A 184 5.07 -0.82 -1.77
CA ASP A 184 4.46 -1.86 -0.93
C ASP A 184 3.19 -2.43 -1.60
N VAL A 185 3.03 -3.76 -1.51
CA VAL A 185 1.86 -4.51 -2.02
C VAL A 185 0.54 -3.94 -1.45
N THR A 186 0.58 -3.49 -0.19
CA THR A 186 -0.55 -2.84 0.50
C THR A 186 -1.01 -1.58 -0.23
N LEU A 187 -0.07 -0.77 -0.73
CA LEU A 187 -0.39 0.47 -1.44
C LEU A 187 -1.11 0.15 -2.75
N GLY A 188 -0.67 -0.88 -3.48
CA GLY A 188 -1.35 -1.36 -4.68
C GLY A 188 -2.79 -1.81 -4.40
N ALA A 189 -3.00 -2.57 -3.32
CA ALA A 189 -4.33 -2.99 -2.89
C ALA A 189 -5.23 -1.80 -2.49
N LEU A 190 -4.67 -0.79 -1.82
CA LEU A 190 -5.38 0.43 -1.43
C LEU A 190 -5.80 1.26 -2.66
N ILE A 191 -4.90 1.41 -3.64
CA ILE A 191 -5.18 2.16 -4.88
C ILE A 191 -6.28 1.48 -5.68
N ILE A 192 -6.22 0.16 -5.89
CA ILE A 192 -7.27 -0.52 -6.64
C ILE A 192 -8.61 -0.52 -5.91
N GLY A 193 -8.60 -0.62 -4.57
CA GLY A 193 -9.79 -0.41 -3.75
C GLY A 193 -10.44 0.95 -4.01
N LEU A 194 -9.63 2.00 -3.93
CA LEU A 194 -10.04 3.37 -4.19
C LEU A 194 -10.62 3.56 -5.61
N LEU A 195 -9.98 3.00 -6.64
CA LEU A 195 -10.47 3.09 -8.01
C LEU A 195 -11.78 2.32 -8.24
N VAL A 196 -11.96 1.18 -7.57
CA VAL A 196 -13.19 0.38 -7.65
C VAL A 196 -14.33 1.03 -6.88
N GLY A 197 -14.05 1.65 -5.73
CA GLY A 197 -15.03 2.33 -4.88
C GLY A 197 -15.70 3.53 -5.55
N GLU A 198 -14.99 4.21 -6.46
CA GLU A 198 -15.56 5.31 -7.25
C GLU A 198 -16.55 4.87 -8.34
N ASP A 199 -16.55 3.60 -8.74
CA ASP A 199 -17.51 3.11 -9.74
C ASP A 199 -18.85 2.81 -9.08
N GLU A 200 -19.90 3.56 -9.45
CA GLU A 200 -21.25 3.46 -8.87
C GLU A 200 -21.90 2.06 -8.98
N ARG A 201 -21.39 1.19 -9.87
CA ARG A 201 -21.90 -0.18 -10.01
C ARG A 201 -21.10 -1.15 -9.16
N LEU A 202 -19.77 -1.03 -9.18
CA LEU A 202 -18.91 -1.92 -8.40
C LEU A 202 -19.01 -1.65 -6.90
N SER A 203 -19.22 -0.39 -6.50
CA SER A 203 -19.50 0.04 -5.12
C SER A 203 -20.76 -0.59 -4.48
N ARG A 204 -21.64 -1.18 -5.29
CA ARG A 204 -22.86 -1.87 -4.83
C ARG A 204 -22.74 -3.37 -4.68
N LEU A 205 -21.62 -3.95 -5.13
CA LEU A 205 -21.39 -5.37 -4.92
C LEU A 205 -21.06 -5.58 -3.43
N GLU A 206 -21.72 -6.55 -2.79
CA GLU A 206 -21.39 -7.02 -1.43
C GLU A 206 -20.09 -7.84 -1.47
N VAL A 207 -19.01 -7.21 -1.95
CA VAL A 207 -17.68 -7.78 -2.09
C VAL A 207 -17.19 -8.34 -0.74
N ARG A 208 -17.59 -7.72 0.38
CA ARG A 208 -17.26 -8.15 1.74
C ARG A 208 -17.61 -9.60 2.03
N GLU A 209 -18.78 -10.09 1.60
CA GLU A 209 -19.19 -11.48 1.89
C GLU A 209 -18.38 -12.48 1.10
N GLY A 210 -18.04 -12.15 -0.15
CA GLY A 210 -17.19 -12.95 -1.02
C GLY A 210 -15.74 -13.03 -0.57
N ILE A 211 -15.17 -11.88 -0.20
CA ILE A 211 -13.82 -11.79 0.36
C ILE A 211 -13.75 -12.59 1.68
N ALA A 212 -14.76 -12.42 2.55
CA ALA A 212 -14.86 -13.20 3.78
C ALA A 212 -14.95 -14.71 3.46
N GLY A 213 -15.83 -15.13 2.55
CA GLY A 213 -16.02 -16.53 2.19
C GLY A 213 -14.75 -17.22 1.68
N ILE A 214 -13.98 -16.58 0.81
CA ILE A 214 -12.71 -17.11 0.30
C ILE A 214 -11.62 -17.10 1.39
N ALA A 215 -11.55 -16.02 2.17
CA ALA A 215 -10.61 -15.93 3.29
C ALA A 215 -10.87 -17.02 4.34
N TYR A 216 -12.13 -17.28 4.70
CA TYR A 216 -12.54 -18.31 5.64
C TYR A 216 -12.42 -19.73 5.08
N GLY A 217 -12.77 -19.93 3.81
CA GLY A 217 -12.81 -21.25 3.18
C GLY A 217 -11.46 -21.78 2.70
N MET A 218 -10.55 -20.93 2.25
CA MET A 218 -9.28 -21.35 1.63
C MET A 218 -8.06 -20.93 2.46
N PHE A 219 -7.94 -19.65 2.81
CA PHE A 219 -6.71 -19.11 3.39
C PHE A 219 -6.54 -19.46 4.87
N ILE A 220 -7.62 -19.49 5.66
CA ILE A 220 -7.55 -19.86 7.09
C ILE A 220 -7.11 -21.33 7.28
N PRO A 221 -7.70 -22.33 6.61
CA PRO A 221 -7.31 -23.73 6.77
C PRO A 221 -5.89 -24.05 6.27
N LEU A 222 -5.48 -23.45 5.14
CA LEU A 222 -4.13 -23.65 4.60
C LEU A 222 -3.06 -23.04 5.51
N PHE A 223 -3.33 -21.86 6.07
CA PHE A 223 -2.42 -21.22 7.01
C PHE A 223 -2.34 -21.97 8.34
N SER A 224 -3.47 -22.51 8.83
CA SER A 224 -3.46 -23.31 10.07
C SER A 224 -2.67 -24.61 9.91
N GLN A 225 -2.83 -25.32 8.79
CA GLN A 225 -2.11 -26.57 8.53
C GLN A 225 -0.61 -26.36 8.28
N ALA A 226 -0.23 -25.32 7.52
CA ALA A 226 1.19 -24.98 7.29
C ALA A 226 1.91 -24.56 8.58
N TRP A 227 1.17 -23.96 9.53
CA TRP A 227 1.67 -23.61 10.85
C TRP A 227 1.86 -24.84 11.75
N GLU A 228 0.90 -25.76 11.73
CA GLU A 228 0.89 -26.95 12.57
C GLU A 228 2.08 -27.86 12.22
N HIS A 229 2.34 -28.09 10.92
CA HIS A 229 3.49 -28.90 10.49
C HIS A 229 4.86 -28.31 10.91
N LYS A 230 4.98 -26.98 10.97
CA LYS A 230 6.23 -26.28 11.34
C LYS A 230 6.43 -26.15 12.85
N SER A 231 5.38 -26.37 13.65
CA SER A 231 5.44 -26.34 15.12
C SER A 231 5.86 -27.68 15.74
N ILE A 232 5.70 -28.79 15.00
CA ILE A 232 6.02 -30.15 15.44
C ILE A 232 7.51 -30.50 15.18
N SER A 233 8.22 -29.73 14.36
CA SER A 233 9.65 -29.93 14.08
C SER A 233 10.61 -29.14 14.98
N VAL A 234 10.08 -28.40 15.97
CA VAL A 234 10.86 -27.61 16.96
C VAL A 234 10.67 -28.16 18.40
N SER A 235 10.10 -29.36 18.54
CA SER A 235 10.10 -30.15 19.78
C SER A 235 10.90 -31.43 19.59
#